data_AF-A0A973PDZ6-F1
#
_entry.id   AF-A0A973PDZ6-F1
#
_cell.length_a   1.000
_cell.length_b   1.000
_cell.length_c   1.000
_cell.angle_alpha   90.00
_cell.angle_beta   90.00
_cell.angle_gamma   90.00
#
_symmetry.space_group_name_H-M   'P 1'
#
loop_
_entity.id
_entity.type
_entity.pdbx_description
1 polymer ?
#
loop_
_entity_poly.entity_id
_entity_poly.type
_entity_poly.pdbx_seq_one_letter_code
_entity_poly.pdbx_strand_id
1 'polypeptide(L)'
;MTAIVGVHGIGKYNYYLEAGGSAAGAADAMRRKWDRYLHAALGGEGSAYFSEVAYFSHLLRDAPPGESAPQAAARAEAAAQRVLVEWARNAGLGEHVTGALKSFTGWLLTKLDDRSAAFAKLFAPEVAAYLTDQARREKCQSAVADVIRRNRPRVVIAHSLGSVVAYETLW
;
A
#
# COMPACT_ATOMS: atom_id res chain seq x y z
N MET A 1 -3.79 20.34 18.11
CA MET A 1 -2.59 19.48 18.05
C MET A 1 -2.25 19.22 16.60
N THR A 2 -0.97 19.17 16.25
CA THR A 2 -0.50 18.79 14.91
C THR A 2 -0.82 17.32 14.65
N ALA A 3 -1.80 17.07 13.79
CA ALA A 3 -2.21 15.73 13.44
C ALA A 3 -1.25 15.09 12.42
N ILE A 4 -0.84 13.85 12.67
CA ILE A 4 -0.14 13.01 11.70
C ILE A 4 -1.20 12.31 10.82
N VAL A 5 -0.94 12.17 9.52
CA VAL A 5 -1.67 11.23 8.65
C VAL A 5 -0.78 10.04 8.33
N GLY A 6 -1.30 8.83 8.48
CA GLY A 6 -0.63 7.61 8.07
C GLY A 6 -1.01 7.21 6.65
N VAL A 7 -0.10 6.58 5.90
CA VAL A 7 -0.41 5.95 4.60
C VAL A 7 0.12 4.52 4.64
N HIS A 8 -0.79 3.55 4.55
CA HIS A 8 -0.41 2.16 4.74
C HIS A 8 0.29 1.54 3.52
N GLY A 9 1.01 0.46 3.75
CA GLY A 9 1.59 -0.37 2.68
C GLY A 9 0.69 -1.53 2.27
N ILE A 10 1.25 -2.44 1.50
CA ILE A 10 0.60 -3.68 1.02
C ILE A 10 0.09 -4.62 2.13
N GLY A 11 -0.86 -5.48 1.74
CA GLY A 11 -1.38 -6.58 2.55
C GLY A 11 -2.22 -6.13 3.73
N LYS A 12 -3.04 -5.09 3.53
CA LYS A 12 -3.99 -4.59 4.52
C LYS A 12 -5.44 -4.90 4.20
N TYR A 13 -5.70 -5.66 3.13
CA TYR A 13 -7.06 -6.02 2.71
C TYR A 13 -7.89 -6.72 3.80
N ASN A 14 -7.28 -7.53 4.67
CA ASN A 14 -8.02 -8.17 5.76
C ASN A 14 -8.68 -7.17 6.72
N TYR A 15 -8.10 -5.97 6.92
CA TYR A 15 -8.72 -4.92 7.72
C TYR A 15 -10.06 -4.46 7.12
N TYR A 16 -10.18 -4.47 5.79
CA TYR A 16 -11.43 -4.16 5.10
C TYR A 16 -12.48 -5.26 5.27
N LEU A 17 -12.07 -6.52 5.19
CA LEU A 17 -12.97 -7.65 5.43
C LEU A 17 -13.48 -7.68 6.87
N GLU A 18 -12.58 -7.54 7.85
CA GLU A 18 -12.90 -7.50 9.28
C GLU A 18 -13.78 -6.29 9.64
N ALA A 19 -13.66 -5.19 8.90
CA ALA A 19 -14.50 -4.01 9.01
C ALA A 19 -15.83 -4.11 8.23
N GLY A 20 -16.22 -5.30 7.77
CA GLY A 20 -17.49 -5.50 7.05
C GLY A 20 -17.55 -4.82 5.68
N GLY A 21 -16.40 -4.68 5.00
CA GLY A 21 -16.31 -3.96 3.73
C GLY A 21 -16.26 -2.44 3.87
N SER A 22 -15.84 -1.92 5.04
CA SER A 22 -15.71 -0.49 5.27
C SER A 22 -14.26 -0.02 5.18
N ALA A 23 -13.96 0.84 4.20
CA ALA A 23 -12.65 1.49 4.10
C ALA A 23 -12.36 2.39 5.31
N ALA A 24 -13.38 3.09 5.82
CA ALA A 24 -13.25 3.91 7.03
C ALA A 24 -13.00 3.06 8.29
N GLY A 25 -13.69 1.92 8.41
CA GLY A 25 -13.46 0.99 9.53
C GLY A 25 -12.05 0.38 9.49
N ALA A 26 -11.57 0.03 8.29
CA ALA A 26 -10.19 -0.44 8.10
C ALA A 26 -9.16 0.63 8.47
N ALA A 27 -9.37 1.87 8.01
CA ALA A 27 -8.53 3.01 8.34
C ALA A 27 -8.45 3.26 9.86
N ASP A 28 -9.59 3.21 10.56
CA ASP A 28 -9.65 3.45 12.00
C ASP A 28 -9.02 2.30 12.82
N ALA A 29 -9.20 1.04 12.39
CA ALA A 29 -8.51 -0.10 12.97
C ALA A 29 -6.98 0.00 12.80
N MET A 30 -6.51 0.43 11.62
CA MET A 30 -5.09 0.68 11.37
C MET A 30 -4.56 1.85 12.20
N ARG A 31 -5.28 2.96 12.26
CA ARG A 31 -4.94 4.15 13.06
C ARG A 31 -4.73 3.77 14.52
N ARG A 32 -5.70 3.07 15.14
CA ARG A 32 -5.58 2.57 16.52
C ARG A 32 -4.35 1.69 16.72
N LYS A 33 -4.02 0.84 15.75
CA LYS A 33 -2.83 -0.02 15.83
C LYS A 33 -1.54 0.79 15.77
N TRP A 34 -1.46 1.77 14.89
CA TRP A 34 -0.29 2.63 14.74
C TRP A 34 -0.11 3.57 15.94
N ASP A 35 -1.20 4.14 16.47
CA ASP A 35 -1.19 4.89 17.72
C ASP A 35 -0.59 4.06 18.86
N ARG A 36 -1.00 2.80 19.02
CA ARG A 36 -0.42 1.90 20.05
C ARG A 36 1.08 1.67 19.87
N TYR A 37 1.55 1.49 18.64
CA TYR A 37 2.98 1.27 18.38
C TYR A 37 3.81 2.53 18.62
N LEU A 38 3.30 3.68 18.16
CA LEU A 38 3.99 4.94 18.37
C LEU A 38 4.00 5.32 19.86
N HIS A 39 2.89 5.09 20.56
CA HIS A 39 2.82 5.26 22.00
C HIS A 39 3.84 4.39 22.75
N ALA A 40 3.91 3.10 22.43
CA ALA A 40 4.86 2.18 23.05
C ALA A 40 6.32 2.59 22.81
N ALA A 41 6.62 3.25 21.68
CA ALA A 41 7.96 3.73 21.35
C ALA A 41 8.31 5.07 22.02
N LEU A 42 7.34 6.00 22.13
CA LEU A 42 7.57 7.34 22.67
C LEU A 42 7.40 7.42 24.20
N GLY A 43 6.61 6.52 24.80
CA GLY A 43 6.17 6.62 26.19
C GLY A 43 5.22 7.80 26.42
N GLY A 44 4.92 8.08 27.70
CA GLY A 44 4.09 9.22 28.12
C GLY A 44 2.60 8.88 28.30
N GLU A 45 1.74 9.91 28.35
CA GLU A 45 0.29 9.73 28.42
C GLU A 45 -0.31 9.32 27.06
N GLY A 46 -1.33 8.46 27.10
CA GLY A 46 -2.00 7.96 25.91
C GLY A 46 -2.75 9.08 25.18
N SER A 47 -2.24 9.47 24.01
CA SER A 47 -2.90 10.42 23.11
C SER A 47 -3.04 9.83 21.70
N ALA A 48 -4.00 10.33 20.94
CA ALA A 48 -4.09 10.01 19.51
C ALA A 48 -3.01 10.80 18.76
N TYR A 49 -2.10 10.10 18.08
CA TYR A 49 -1.04 10.71 17.28
C TYR A 49 -1.48 10.87 15.83
N PHE A 50 -2.16 9.85 15.31
CA PHE A 50 -2.70 9.85 13.95
C PHE A 50 -4.13 10.40 13.95
N SER A 51 -4.39 11.40 13.11
CA SER A 51 -5.75 11.81 12.77
C SER A 51 -6.47 10.72 11.98
N GLU A 52 -5.80 10.20 10.96
CA GLU A 52 -6.36 9.21 10.05
C GLU A 52 -5.24 8.41 9.37
N VAL A 53 -5.56 7.18 8.96
CA VAL A 53 -4.72 6.40 8.05
C VAL A 53 -5.42 6.34 6.70
N ALA A 54 -4.78 6.86 5.65
CA ALA A 54 -5.29 6.76 4.30
C ALA A 54 -5.32 5.30 3.85
N TYR A 55 -6.52 4.77 3.62
CA TYR A 55 -6.76 3.37 3.32
C TYR A 55 -7.16 3.14 1.86
N PHE A 56 -6.36 2.38 1.13
CA PHE A 56 -6.54 2.11 -0.31
C PHE A 56 -6.39 0.63 -0.70
N SER A 57 -6.09 -0.29 0.21
CA SER A 57 -5.89 -1.72 -0.16
C SER A 57 -7.11 -2.35 -0.85
N HIS A 58 -8.33 -1.87 -0.56
CA HIS A 58 -9.56 -2.33 -1.22
C HIS A 58 -9.65 -1.93 -2.71
N LEU A 59 -8.88 -0.92 -3.15
CA LEU A 59 -8.82 -0.47 -4.53
C LEU A 59 -7.84 -1.30 -5.38
N LEU A 60 -6.92 -2.00 -4.72
CA LEU A 60 -5.87 -2.82 -5.35
C LEU A 60 -6.30 -4.28 -5.57
N ARG A 61 -7.48 -4.66 -5.11
CA ARG A 61 -8.06 -5.97 -5.37
C ARG A 61 -9.33 -5.82 -6.21
N ASP A 62 -9.56 -6.78 -7.09
CA ASP A 62 -10.91 -7.01 -7.57
C ASP A 62 -11.74 -7.54 -6.41
N ALA A 63 -13.02 -7.14 -6.36
CA ALA A 63 -14.03 -7.94 -5.70
C ALA A 63 -14.66 -8.81 -6.78
N PRO A 64 -14.14 -10.02 -7.07
CA PRO A 64 -14.83 -10.91 -7.98
C PRO A 64 -16.02 -11.52 -7.23
N PRO A 65 -17.25 -11.38 -7.74
CA PRO A 65 -18.38 -12.11 -7.19
C PRO A 65 -18.13 -13.61 -7.39
N GLY A 66 -18.07 -14.38 -6.30
CA GLY A 66 -18.07 -15.84 -6.35
C GLY A 66 -16.78 -16.54 -6.79
N GLU A 67 -15.61 -15.88 -6.76
CA GLU A 67 -14.34 -16.55 -7.07
C GLU A 67 -13.90 -17.49 -5.95
N SER A 68 -13.53 -18.73 -6.31
CA SER A 68 -13.01 -19.72 -5.36
C SER A 68 -11.54 -19.46 -5.01
N ALA A 69 -11.12 -19.82 -3.80
CA ALA A 69 -9.74 -19.61 -3.32
C ALA A 69 -8.62 -20.10 -4.28
N PRO A 70 -8.77 -21.23 -5.02
CA PRO A 70 -7.77 -21.66 -6.00
C PRO A 70 -7.66 -20.75 -7.22
N GLN A 71 -8.78 -20.18 -7.69
CA GLN A 71 -8.82 -19.30 -8.86
C GLN A 71 -8.19 -17.94 -8.54
N ALA A 72 -8.50 -17.39 -7.37
CA ALA A 72 -7.88 -16.17 -6.87
C ALA A 72 -6.35 -16.33 -6.72
N ALA A 73 -5.88 -17.49 -6.23
CA ALA A 73 -4.47 -17.80 -6.10
C ALA A 73 -3.76 -17.91 -7.46
N ALA A 74 -4.35 -18.62 -8.43
CA ALA A 74 -3.79 -18.74 -9.78
C ALA A 74 -3.71 -17.40 -10.51
N ARG A 75 -4.72 -16.54 -10.34
CA ARG A 75 -4.76 -15.18 -10.92
C ARG A 75 -3.71 -14.27 -10.29
N ALA A 76 -3.56 -14.33 -8.96
CA ALA A 76 -2.52 -13.62 -8.23
C ALA A 76 -1.11 -14.08 -8.64
N GLU A 77 -0.91 -15.39 -8.85
CA GLU A 77 0.35 -15.97 -9.31
C GLU A 77 0.69 -15.56 -10.75
N ALA A 78 -0.28 -15.58 -11.66
CA ALA A 78 -0.10 -15.10 -13.02
C ALA A 78 0.14 -13.57 -13.11
N ALA A 79 -0.43 -12.79 -12.18
CA ALA A 79 -0.16 -11.36 -12.07
C ALA A 79 1.24 -11.09 -11.50
N ALA A 80 1.65 -11.84 -10.46
CA ALA A 80 2.98 -11.75 -9.86
C ALA A 80 4.09 -12.15 -10.86
N GLN A 81 3.88 -13.21 -11.65
CA GLN A 81 4.82 -13.63 -12.70
C GLN A 81 4.94 -12.57 -13.80
N ARG A 82 3.83 -11.96 -14.24
CA ARG A 82 3.87 -10.87 -15.22
C ARG A 82 4.65 -9.68 -14.70
N VAL A 83 4.46 -9.31 -13.44
CA VAL A 83 5.20 -8.21 -12.83
C VAL A 83 6.66 -8.53 -12.62
N LEU A 84 7.02 -9.75 -12.24
CA LEU A 84 8.42 -10.16 -12.18
C LEU A 84 9.09 -10.08 -13.57
N VAL A 85 8.38 -10.51 -14.62
CA VAL A 85 8.85 -10.46 -16.02
C VAL A 85 8.94 -9.01 -16.53
N GLU A 86 7.93 -8.18 -16.27
CA GLU A 86 7.94 -6.76 -16.63
C GLU A 86 8.97 -5.97 -15.83
N TRP A 87 9.20 -6.31 -14.56
CA TRP A 87 10.28 -5.74 -13.74
C TRP A 87 11.67 -6.16 -14.25
N ALA A 88 11.85 -7.42 -14.64
CA ALA A 88 13.09 -7.88 -15.27
C ALA A 88 13.34 -7.17 -16.61
N ARG A 89 12.28 -6.85 -17.36
CA ARG A 89 12.37 -6.09 -18.63
C ARG A 89 12.61 -4.59 -18.40
N ASN A 90 11.92 -3.98 -17.45
CA ASN A 90 12.01 -2.54 -17.14
C ASN A 90 13.22 -2.17 -16.28
N ALA A 91 13.87 -3.13 -15.63
CA ALA A 91 15.19 -2.92 -15.04
C ALA A 91 16.25 -2.52 -16.10
N GLY A 92 15.97 -2.77 -17.38
CA GLY A 92 16.86 -2.43 -18.50
C GLY A 92 16.39 -1.30 -19.44
N LEU A 93 15.16 -0.78 -19.36
CA LEU A 93 14.62 0.17 -20.35
C LEU A 93 13.81 1.29 -19.67
N GLY A 94 14.17 2.54 -19.94
CA GLY A 94 13.91 3.68 -19.06
C GLY A 94 12.83 4.71 -19.45
N GLU A 95 12.87 5.77 -18.63
CA GLU A 95 12.47 7.18 -18.77
C GLU A 95 11.09 7.68 -18.31
N HIS A 96 10.04 6.88 -18.19
CA HIS A 96 8.72 7.43 -17.75
C HIS A 96 8.21 6.97 -16.39
N VAL A 97 9.00 6.15 -15.67
CA VAL A 97 8.59 5.67 -14.36
C VAL A 97 9.48 6.29 -13.29
N THR A 98 8.84 7.11 -12.46
CA THR A 98 9.37 7.96 -11.38
C THR A 98 10.56 7.31 -10.67
N GLY A 99 11.67 8.06 -10.49
CA GLY A 99 12.92 7.54 -9.93
C GLY A 99 12.78 6.82 -8.58
N ALA A 100 11.74 7.13 -7.81
CA ALA A 100 11.35 6.40 -6.60
C ALA A 100 11.03 4.93 -6.84
N LEU A 101 10.34 4.60 -7.96
CA LEU A 101 10.08 3.21 -8.32
C LEU A 101 11.37 2.50 -8.71
N LYS A 102 12.27 3.16 -9.46
CA LYS A 102 13.56 2.57 -9.83
C LYS A 102 14.41 2.27 -8.58
N SER A 103 14.44 3.17 -7.60
CA SER A 103 15.16 2.97 -6.33
C SER A 103 14.52 1.87 -5.47
N PHE A 104 13.19 1.83 -5.39
CA PHE A 104 12.49 0.78 -4.65
C PHE A 104 12.67 -0.59 -5.30
N THR A 105 12.56 -0.68 -6.63
CA THR A 105 12.79 -1.90 -7.42
C THR A 105 14.24 -2.36 -7.30
N GLY A 106 15.22 -1.46 -7.40
CA GLY A 106 16.64 -1.79 -7.20
C GLY A 106 16.96 -2.28 -5.79
N TRP A 107 16.36 -1.65 -4.76
CA TRP A 107 16.48 -2.09 -3.37
C TRP A 107 15.83 -3.47 -3.13
N LEU A 108 14.67 -3.72 -3.74
CA LEU A 108 13.95 -4.98 -3.57
C LEU A 108 14.67 -6.14 -4.28
N LEU A 109 15.15 -5.93 -5.50
CA LEU A 109 15.91 -6.91 -6.28
C LEU A 109 17.23 -7.31 -5.61
N THR A 110 17.89 -6.39 -4.89
CA THR A 110 19.13 -6.69 -4.14
C THR A 110 18.89 -7.40 -2.81
N LYS A 111 17.63 -7.51 -2.36
CA LYS A 111 17.22 -8.14 -1.09
C LYS A 111 16.40 -9.43 -1.27
N LEU A 112 16.25 -9.91 -2.51
CA LEU A 112 15.48 -11.13 -2.81
C LEU A 112 16.32 -12.41 -2.61
N ASP A 113 16.39 -12.88 -1.36
CA ASP A 113 16.82 -14.23 -0.95
C ASP A 113 15.58 -15.18 -0.86
N ASP A 114 15.71 -16.46 -0.52
CA ASP A 114 14.59 -17.45 -0.52
C ASP A 114 13.34 -17.03 0.30
N ARG A 115 13.49 -16.18 1.34
CA ARG A 115 12.35 -15.62 2.12
C ARG A 115 11.53 -14.58 1.34
N SER A 116 12.10 -14.03 0.29
CA SER A 116 11.55 -12.95 -0.51
C SER A 116 10.65 -13.45 -1.65
N ALA A 117 10.69 -14.74 -2.00
CA ALA A 117 9.72 -15.36 -2.89
C ALA A 117 8.30 -15.38 -2.27
N ALA A 118 8.19 -15.61 -0.95
CA ALA A 118 6.92 -15.50 -0.23
C ALA A 118 6.41 -14.05 -0.19
N PHE A 119 7.32 -13.09 -0.01
CA PHE A 119 7.01 -11.65 -0.09
C PHE A 119 6.50 -11.26 -1.48
N ALA A 120 7.17 -11.72 -2.54
CA ALA A 120 6.71 -11.52 -3.91
C ALA A 120 5.34 -12.17 -4.13
N LYS A 121 5.12 -13.43 -3.73
CA LYS A 121 3.85 -14.12 -3.98
C LYS A 121 2.65 -13.49 -3.26
N LEU A 122 2.84 -13.00 -2.02
CA LEU A 122 1.76 -12.41 -1.22
C LEU A 122 1.48 -10.95 -1.58
N PHE A 123 2.50 -10.19 -1.94
CA PHE A 123 2.36 -8.74 -2.08
C PHE A 123 2.59 -8.21 -3.49
N ALA A 124 3.22 -8.96 -4.39
CA ALA A 124 3.32 -8.57 -5.79
C ALA A 124 1.96 -8.32 -6.45
N PRO A 125 0.84 -8.99 -6.11
CA PRO A 125 -0.44 -8.67 -6.74
C PRO A 125 -0.92 -7.24 -6.46
N GLU A 126 -0.77 -6.74 -5.23
CA GLU A 126 -1.16 -5.37 -4.88
C GLU A 126 -0.21 -4.34 -5.50
N VAL A 127 1.10 -4.63 -5.50
CA VAL A 127 2.09 -3.78 -6.17
C VAL A 127 1.88 -3.78 -7.68
N ALA A 128 1.61 -4.93 -8.27
CA ALA A 128 1.29 -5.10 -9.68
C ALA A 128 0.09 -4.26 -10.06
N ALA A 129 -1.03 -4.43 -9.33
CA ALA A 129 -2.25 -3.69 -9.56
C ALA A 129 -2.02 -2.18 -9.49
N TYR A 130 -1.16 -1.70 -8.59
CA TYR A 130 -0.84 -0.28 -8.52
C TYR A 130 0.01 0.22 -9.70
N LEU A 131 0.98 -0.59 -10.15
CA LEU A 131 1.96 -0.16 -11.15
C LEU A 131 1.49 -0.32 -12.60
N THR A 132 0.63 -1.31 -12.87
CA THR A 132 0.24 -1.66 -14.25
C THR A 132 -1.18 -1.21 -14.61
N ASP A 133 -2.03 -0.89 -13.62
CA ASP A 133 -3.39 -0.38 -13.84
C ASP A 133 -3.46 1.09 -13.44
N GLN A 134 -3.38 1.97 -14.44
CA GLN A 134 -3.40 3.42 -14.26
C GLN A 134 -4.67 3.90 -13.54
N ALA A 135 -5.84 3.30 -13.82
CA ALA A 135 -7.09 3.70 -13.18
C ALA A 135 -7.10 3.35 -11.68
N ARG A 136 -6.51 2.22 -11.29
CA ARG A 136 -6.33 1.87 -9.86
C ARG A 136 -5.33 2.78 -9.18
N ARG A 137 -4.24 3.10 -9.87
CA ARG A 137 -3.22 4.02 -9.39
C ARG A 137 -3.84 5.37 -9.03
N GLU A 138 -4.61 5.96 -9.95
CA GLU A 138 -5.33 7.23 -9.75
C GLU A 138 -6.36 7.17 -8.62
N LYS A 139 -7.10 6.06 -8.48
CA LYS A 139 -8.02 5.86 -7.35
C LYS A 139 -7.30 5.81 -6.01
N CYS A 140 -6.16 5.12 -5.94
CA CYS A 140 -5.35 5.06 -4.72
C CYS A 140 -4.78 6.43 -4.37
N GLN A 141 -4.23 7.15 -5.35
CA GLN A 141 -3.73 8.53 -5.17
C GLN A 141 -4.85 9.46 -4.72
N SER A 142 -6.03 9.39 -5.33
CA SER A 142 -7.20 10.20 -4.94
C SER A 142 -7.62 9.92 -3.50
N ALA A 143 -7.69 8.65 -3.09
CA ALA A 143 -8.02 8.28 -1.71
C ALA A 143 -7.01 8.85 -0.70
N VAL A 144 -5.70 8.83 -1.03
CA VAL A 144 -4.66 9.44 -0.19
C VAL A 144 -4.77 10.97 -0.19
N ALA A 145 -4.99 11.58 -1.36
CA ALA A 145 -5.12 13.02 -1.53
C ALA A 145 -6.26 13.58 -0.69
N ASP A 146 -7.42 12.91 -0.70
CA ASP A 146 -8.61 13.35 0.01
C ASP A 146 -8.41 13.33 1.52
N VAL A 147 -7.73 12.31 2.04
CA VAL A 147 -7.38 12.23 3.47
C VAL A 147 -6.42 13.36 3.86
N ILE A 148 -5.39 13.61 3.06
CA ILE A 148 -4.43 14.68 3.32
C ILE A 148 -5.10 16.05 3.26
N ARG A 149 -5.92 16.33 2.23
CA ARG A 149 -6.63 17.60 2.07
C ARG A 149 -7.60 17.88 3.22
N ARG A 150 -8.38 16.86 3.64
CA ARG A 150 -9.34 16.98 4.73
C ARG A 150 -8.67 17.23 6.07
N ASN A 151 -7.59 16.51 6.37
CA ASN A 151 -6.94 16.57 7.68
C ASN A 151 -5.89 17.70 7.79
N ARG A 152 -5.40 18.23 6.66
CA ARG A 152 -4.31 19.23 6.59
C ARG A 152 -3.14 18.91 7.53
N PRO A 153 -2.58 17.69 7.46
CA PRO A 153 -1.56 17.26 8.39
C PRO A 153 -0.27 18.05 8.19
N ARG A 154 0.50 18.24 9.27
CA ARG A 154 1.89 18.74 9.16
C ARG A 154 2.91 17.64 8.88
N VAL A 155 2.54 16.38 9.13
CA VAL A 155 3.40 15.21 8.95
C VAL A 155 2.60 14.08 8.31
N VAL A 156 3.16 13.49 7.25
CA VAL A 156 2.66 12.26 6.64
C VAL A 156 3.68 11.14 6.89
N ILE A 157 3.24 10.04 7.51
CA ILE A 157 4.07 8.84 7.69
C ILE A 157 3.55 7.77 6.75
N ALA A 158 4.36 7.37 5.78
CA ALA A 158 4.01 6.40 4.77
C ALA A 158 4.93 5.17 4.82
N HIS A 159 4.37 3.98 4.62
CA HIS A 159 5.12 2.71 4.73
C HIS A 159 5.01 1.85 3.47
N SER A 160 6.14 1.30 2.99
CA SER A 160 6.22 0.38 1.84
C SER A 160 5.55 0.98 0.58
N LEU A 161 4.63 0.28 -0.12
CA LEU A 161 3.91 0.82 -1.28
C LEU A 161 3.25 2.17 -0.97
N GLY A 162 2.75 2.36 0.27
CA GLY A 162 2.17 3.62 0.69
C GLY A 162 3.10 4.82 0.55
N SER A 163 4.43 4.62 0.65
CA SER A 163 5.42 5.67 0.42
C SER A 163 5.45 6.12 -1.03
N VAL A 164 5.29 5.19 -1.99
CA VAL A 164 5.18 5.52 -3.42
C VAL A 164 3.87 6.24 -3.70
N VAL A 165 2.74 5.72 -3.19
CA VAL A 165 1.42 6.36 -3.36
C VAL A 165 1.43 7.77 -2.79
N ALA A 166 1.96 7.95 -1.58
CA ALA A 166 2.04 9.26 -0.94
C ALA A 166 2.94 10.23 -1.72
N TYR A 167 4.10 9.78 -2.19
CA TYR A 167 5.00 10.60 -3.01
C TYR A 167 4.31 11.08 -4.29
N GLU A 168 3.69 10.16 -5.03
CA GLU A 168 2.98 10.47 -6.29
C GLU A 168 1.69 11.28 -6.08
N THR A 169 1.15 11.30 -4.86
CA THR A 169 0.00 12.13 -4.52
C THR A 169 0.41 13.58 -4.24
N LEU A 170 1.65 13.80 -3.78
CA LEU A 170 2.17 15.09 -3.37
C LEU A 170 2.95 15.82 -4.48
N TRP A 171 3.29 15.13 -5.57
CA TRP A 171 4.14 15.61 -6.67
C TRP A 171 3.44 15.43 -8.01
#